data_AF-A0A7V6WIL2-F1
#
_entry.id   AF-A0A7V6WIL2-F1
#
_cell.length_a   1.000
_cell.length_b   1.000
_cell.length_c   1.000
_cell.angle_alpha   90.00
_cell.angle_beta   90.00
_cell.angle_gamma   90.00
#
_symmetry.space_group_name_H-M   'P 1'
#
loop_
_entity.id
_entity.type
_entity.pdbx_description
1 polymer ?
#
loop_
_entity_poly.entity_id
_entity_poly.type
_entity_poly.pdbx_seq_one_letter_code
_entity_poly.pdbx_strand_id
1 'polypeptide(L)'
;NLIHDVGYLGQGMITSWDMLVSSDETIGLIKHMLKSIEVDAHDLAVDVIDEVGPGGHFLGHNHTHKHFKEELWVPKLANRRNYENWKIGGSLTYSEKVKLEVQRIINEYQPGRLSGELLVTIAQILAEAEKDLVGSGA
;
A
#
# COMPACT_ATOMS: atom_id res chain seq x y z
N ASN A 1 8.14 17.45 0.04
CA ASN A 1 6.94 17.31 0.90
C ASN A 1 7.09 16.11 1.81
N LEU A 2 6.74 16.25 3.09
CA LEU A 2 6.64 15.16 4.06
C LEU A 2 5.16 14.82 4.27
N ILE A 3 4.77 13.57 4.01
CA ILE A 3 3.42 13.09 4.30
C ILE A 3 3.44 12.52 5.73
N HIS A 4 2.63 13.09 6.61
CA HIS A 4 2.43 12.66 7.98
C HIS A 4 0.98 12.16 8.17
N ASP A 5 0.56 11.87 9.40
CA ASP A 5 -0.79 11.40 9.75
C ASP A 5 -1.20 10.01 9.23
N VAL A 6 -0.20 9.16 8.97
CA VAL A 6 -0.44 7.76 8.63
C VAL A 6 -0.61 6.95 9.93
N GLY A 7 -1.81 6.40 10.14
CA GLY A 7 -2.10 5.57 11.32
C GLY A 7 -2.51 6.35 12.58
N TYR A 8 -2.72 7.66 12.49
CA TYR A 8 -3.20 8.48 13.60
C TYR A 8 -4.73 8.64 13.59
N LEU A 9 -5.29 8.70 14.80
CA LEU A 9 -6.68 9.02 15.09
C LEU A 9 -6.76 10.04 16.22
N GLY A 10 -7.92 10.67 16.39
CA GLY A 10 -8.18 11.57 17.51
C GLY A 10 -7.21 12.75 17.58
N GLN A 11 -6.88 13.35 16.42
CA GLN A 11 -5.96 14.49 16.31
C GLN A 11 -4.54 14.17 16.83
N GLY A 12 -4.04 12.96 16.54
CA GLY A 12 -2.69 12.53 16.91
C GLY A 12 -2.57 11.90 18.30
N MET A 13 -3.66 11.85 19.08
CA MET A 13 -3.66 11.28 20.42
C MET A 13 -3.75 9.75 20.43
N ILE A 14 -4.10 9.12 19.30
CA ILE A 14 -4.29 7.67 19.20
C ILE A 14 -3.51 7.15 18.00
N THR A 15 -2.70 6.13 18.23
CA THR A 15 -2.08 5.33 17.15
C THR A 15 -2.91 4.08 16.90
N SER A 16 -3.25 3.82 15.64
CA SER A 16 -4.06 2.67 15.23
C SER A 16 -3.39 1.90 14.09
N TRP A 17 -3.12 0.62 14.34
CA TRP A 17 -2.58 -0.31 13.35
C TRP A 17 -3.55 -0.52 12.17
N ASP A 18 -4.85 -0.61 12.46
CA ASP A 18 -5.89 -0.73 11.43
C ASP A 18 -5.87 0.49 10.49
N MET A 19 -5.73 1.69 11.05
CA MET A 19 -5.61 2.90 10.25
C MET A 19 -4.29 2.97 9.48
N LEU A 20 -3.19 2.48 10.05
CA LEU A 20 -1.90 2.44 9.36
C LEU A 20 -2.00 1.55 8.11
N VAL A 21 -2.54 0.34 8.24
CA VAL A 21 -2.74 -0.60 7.12
C VAL A 21 -3.77 -0.07 6.12
N SER A 22 -4.87 0.53 6.59
CA SER A 22 -5.86 1.16 5.70
C SER A 22 -5.29 2.34 4.92
N SER A 23 -4.38 3.10 5.55
CA SER A 23 -3.71 4.23 4.92
C SER A 23 -2.73 3.76 3.84
N ASP A 24 -2.04 2.63 4.02
CA ASP A 24 -1.17 2.05 2.99
C ASP A 24 -1.93 1.80 1.68
N GLU A 25 -3.15 1.23 1.75
CA GLU A 25 -3.97 1.03 0.56
C GLU A 25 -4.36 2.36 -0.11
N THR A 26 -4.79 3.34 0.69
CA THR A 26 -5.18 4.67 0.18
C THR A 26 -3.98 5.37 -0.47
N ILE A 27 -2.82 5.32 0.16
CA ILE A 27 -1.57 5.88 -0.39
C ILE A 27 -1.20 5.16 -1.69
N GLY A 28 -1.38 3.85 -1.77
CA GLY A 28 -1.18 3.07 -3.00
C GLY A 28 -2.03 3.59 -4.16
N LEU A 29 -3.32 3.84 -3.92
CA LEU A 29 -4.22 4.44 -4.91
C LEU A 29 -3.77 5.85 -5.30
N ILE A 30 -3.44 6.70 -4.32
CA ILE A 30 -3.00 8.07 -4.58
C ILE A 30 -1.72 8.09 -5.41
N LYS A 31 -0.73 7.26 -5.08
CA LYS A 31 0.50 7.13 -5.86
C LYS A 31 0.22 6.70 -7.30
N HIS A 32 -0.76 5.82 -7.50
CA HIS A 32 -1.19 5.44 -8.85
C HIS A 32 -1.85 6.59 -9.60
N MET A 33 -2.76 7.34 -8.96
CA MET A 33 -3.40 8.53 -9.56
C MET A 33 -2.39 9.64 -9.90
N LEU A 34 -1.30 9.75 -9.14
CA LEU A 34 -0.23 10.72 -9.35
C LEU A 34 0.79 10.27 -10.42
N LYS A 35 0.67 9.06 -10.98
CA LYS A 35 1.48 8.68 -12.13
C LYS A 35 1.21 9.66 -13.27
N SER A 36 2.26 9.99 -14.02
CA SER A 36 2.09 10.77 -15.24
C SER A 36 1.33 9.94 -16.27
N ILE A 37 0.54 10.62 -17.08
CA ILE A 37 -0.12 10.00 -18.23
C ILE A 37 0.85 10.11 -19.39
N GLU A 38 1.35 8.97 -19.88
CA GLU A 38 2.13 8.93 -21.11
C GLU A 38 1.17 9.17 -22.29
N VAL A 39 1.64 9.98 -23.25
CA VAL A 39 0.84 10.37 -24.42
C VAL A 39 1.67 10.09 -25.65
N ASP A 40 1.69 8.83 -26.05
CA ASP A 40 2.23 8.40 -27.34
C ASP A 40 1.16 7.69 -28.20
N ALA A 41 1.56 7.24 -29.40
CA ALA A 41 0.63 6.57 -30.32
C ALA A 41 0.08 5.23 -29.76
N HIS A 42 0.88 4.52 -28.94
CA HIS A 42 0.45 3.29 -28.28
C HIS A 42 -0.52 3.58 -27.14
N ASP A 43 -0.28 4.63 -26.33
CA ASP A 43 -1.13 5.02 -25.21
C ASP A 43 -2.49 5.57 -25.65
N LEU A 44 -2.49 6.35 -26.73
CA LEU A 44 -3.71 6.88 -27.31
C LEU A 44 -4.62 5.79 -27.89
N ALA A 45 -4.02 4.66 -28.31
CA ALA A 45 -4.71 3.46 -28.80
C ALA A 45 -5.75 3.73 -29.90
N VAL A 46 -5.55 4.76 -30.73
CA VAL A 46 -6.52 5.18 -31.77
C VAL A 46 -6.77 4.09 -32.80
N ASP A 47 -5.71 3.38 -33.22
CA ASP A 47 -5.83 2.26 -34.16
C ASP A 47 -6.68 1.13 -33.57
N VAL A 48 -6.55 0.88 -32.26
CA VAL A 48 -7.34 -0.14 -31.54
C VAL A 48 -8.82 0.27 -31.47
N ILE A 49 -9.09 1.55 -31.26
CA ILE A 49 -10.46 2.10 -31.24
C ILE A 49 -11.11 1.93 -32.61
N ASP A 50 -10.39 2.24 -33.69
CA ASP A 50 -10.88 2.07 -35.06
C ASP A 50 -11.10 0.60 -35.42
N GLU A 51 -10.16 -0.28 -35.06
CA GLU A 51 -10.26 -1.72 -35.29
C GLU A 51 -11.46 -2.37 -34.58
N VAL A 52 -11.69 -2.03 -33.31
CA VAL A 52 -12.79 -2.60 -32.52
C VAL A 52 -14.15 -2.07 -33.00
N GLY A 53 -14.22 -0.79 -33.36
CA GLY A 53 -15.40 -0.16 -33.94
C GLY A 53 -16.63 -0.09 -33.01
N PRO A 54 -17.73 0.50 -33.50
CA PRO A 54 -18.96 0.70 -32.71
C PRO A 54 -19.61 -0.62 -32.27
N GLY A 55 -19.96 -0.71 -30.99
CA GLY A 55 -20.62 -1.91 -30.43
C GLY A 55 -19.67 -3.08 -30.12
N GLY A 56 -18.37 -2.94 -30.42
CA GLY A 56 -17.34 -3.90 -30.05
C GLY A 56 -16.94 -3.82 -28.56
N HIS A 57 -15.98 -4.68 -28.17
CA HIS A 57 -15.41 -4.66 -26.82
C HIS A 57 -13.89 -4.86 -26.85
N PHE A 58 -13.18 -4.27 -25.89
CA PHE A 58 -11.72 -4.29 -25.85
C PHE A 58 -11.13 -5.46 -25.05
N LEU A 59 -11.95 -6.19 -24.28
CA LEU A 59 -11.46 -7.20 -23.32
C LEU A 59 -10.57 -8.29 -23.93
N GLY A 60 -10.83 -8.68 -25.19
CA GLY A 60 -10.07 -9.71 -25.89
C GLY A 60 -8.91 -9.17 -26.73
N HIS A 61 -8.71 -7.85 -26.80
CA HIS A 61 -7.73 -7.24 -27.68
C HIS A 61 -6.30 -7.38 -27.12
N ASN A 62 -5.31 -7.60 -28.00
CA ASN A 62 -3.91 -7.77 -27.61
C ASN A 62 -3.36 -6.56 -26.83
N HIS A 63 -3.77 -5.34 -27.21
CA HIS A 63 -3.43 -4.12 -26.48
C HIS A 63 -3.89 -4.20 -25.01
N THR A 64 -5.16 -4.52 -24.76
CA THR A 64 -5.65 -4.70 -23.40
C THR A 64 -4.87 -5.78 -22.65
N HIS A 65 -4.62 -6.95 -23.25
CA HIS A 65 -3.85 -8.01 -22.60
C HIS A 65 -2.43 -7.57 -22.21
N LYS A 66 -1.79 -6.74 -23.03
CA LYS A 66 -0.43 -6.24 -22.80
C LYS A 66 -0.37 -5.20 -21.68
N HIS A 67 -1.35 -4.30 -21.61
CA HIS A 67 -1.27 -3.11 -20.76
C HIS A 67 -2.06 -3.21 -19.44
N PHE A 68 -3.14 -4.01 -19.35
CA PHE A 68 -4.08 -3.91 -18.23
C PHE A 68 -3.49 -4.14 -16.84
N LYS A 69 -2.44 -4.98 -16.71
CA LYS A 69 -1.81 -5.26 -15.41
C LYS A 69 -0.96 -4.11 -14.89
N GLU A 70 -0.43 -3.30 -15.80
CA GLU A 70 0.46 -2.18 -15.51
C GLU A 70 -0.35 -0.89 -15.29
N GLU A 71 -1.39 -0.72 -16.11
CA GLU A 71 -2.28 0.45 -16.11
C GLU A 71 -3.35 0.42 -15.02
N LEU A 72 -3.81 -0.76 -14.57
CA LEU A 72 -4.85 -0.83 -13.55
C LEU A 72 -4.27 -0.98 -12.15
N TRP A 73 -4.62 -0.06 -11.25
CA TRP A 73 -4.43 -0.29 -9.82
C TRP A 73 -5.48 -1.26 -9.27
N VAL A 74 -4.99 -2.34 -8.67
CA VAL A 74 -5.81 -3.38 -8.02
C VAL A 74 -5.66 -3.26 -6.50
N PRO A 75 -6.75 -3.03 -5.75
CA PRO A 75 -6.71 -2.95 -4.29
C PRO A 75 -6.33 -4.31 -3.69
N LYS A 76 -5.66 -4.27 -2.54
CA LYS A 76 -5.33 -5.46 -1.75
C LYS A 76 -6.47 -5.82 -0.78
N LEU A 77 -7.12 -4.81 -0.20
CA LEU A 77 -8.12 -4.93 0.86
C LEU A 77 -9.52 -4.58 0.34
N ALA A 78 -9.68 -3.44 -0.34
CA ALA A 78 -10.96 -2.99 -0.86
C ALA A 78 -11.58 -4.02 -1.82
N ASN A 79 -12.89 -4.24 -1.68
CA ASN A 79 -13.59 -5.26 -2.43
C ASN A 79 -14.15 -4.69 -3.75
N ARG A 80 -13.83 -5.33 -4.88
CA ARG A 80 -14.39 -5.05 -6.22
C ARG A 80 -15.21 -6.21 -6.80
N ARG A 81 -15.51 -7.23 -6.00
CA ARG A 81 -16.32 -8.38 -6.40
C ARG A 81 -17.80 -8.00 -6.35
N ASN A 82 -18.61 -8.69 -7.17
CA ASN A 82 -20.07 -8.63 -7.03
C ASN A 82 -20.52 -9.22 -5.68
N TYR A 83 -21.78 -8.97 -5.32
CA TYR A 83 -22.35 -9.36 -4.04
C TYR A 83 -22.28 -10.88 -3.80
N GLU A 84 -22.65 -11.70 -4.79
CA GLU A 84 -22.65 -13.17 -4.64
C GLU A 84 -21.24 -13.72 -4.37
N ASN A 85 -20.23 -13.23 -5.09
CA ASN A 85 -18.85 -13.65 -4.91
C ASN A 85 -18.25 -13.14 -3.59
N TRP A 86 -18.67 -11.97 -3.11
CA TRP A 86 -18.31 -11.51 -1.76
C TRP A 86 -18.96 -12.41 -0.69
N LYS A 87 -20.23 -12.77 -0.89
CA LYS A 87 -21.00 -13.59 0.04
C LYS A 87 -20.40 -14.99 0.19
N ILE A 88 -20.14 -15.66 -0.94
CA ILE A 88 -19.47 -16.97 -0.98
C ILE A 88 -18.05 -16.89 -0.40
N GLY A 89 -17.35 -15.76 -0.60
CA GLY A 89 -16.01 -15.50 -0.09
C GLY A 89 -15.92 -15.15 1.39
N GLY A 90 -16.96 -15.41 2.18
CA GLY A 90 -16.96 -15.20 3.64
C GLY A 90 -17.52 -13.85 4.10
N SER A 91 -18.01 -13.00 3.19
CA SER A 91 -18.71 -11.75 3.52
C SER A 91 -17.93 -10.77 4.42
N LEU A 92 -16.58 -10.81 4.38
CA LEU A 92 -15.78 -9.93 5.23
C LEU A 92 -15.98 -8.46 4.87
N THR A 93 -16.22 -7.66 5.90
CA THR A 93 -16.17 -6.20 5.84
C THR A 93 -14.74 -5.71 5.61
N TYR A 94 -14.61 -4.45 5.20
CA TYR A 94 -13.28 -3.84 5.01
C TYR A 94 -12.46 -3.87 6.31
N SER A 95 -13.06 -3.48 7.43
CA SER A 95 -12.39 -3.44 8.74
C SER A 95 -11.91 -4.83 9.20
N GLU A 96 -12.66 -5.90 8.90
CA GLU A 96 -12.22 -7.26 9.21
C GLU A 96 -11.01 -7.67 8.37
N LYS A 97 -11.00 -7.35 7.07
CA LYS A 97 -9.83 -7.61 6.21
C LYS A 97 -8.60 -6.85 6.68
N VAL A 98 -8.76 -5.59 7.06
CA VAL A 98 -7.68 -4.77 7.61
C VAL A 98 -7.10 -5.41 8.86
N LYS A 99 -7.94 -5.85 9.81
CA LYS A 99 -7.49 -6.53 11.03
C LYS A 99 -6.72 -7.81 10.72
N LEU A 100 -7.19 -8.62 9.77
CA LEU A 100 -6.49 -9.83 9.34
C LEU A 100 -5.11 -9.51 8.75
N GLU A 101 -5.00 -8.46 7.93
CA GLU A 101 -3.72 -8.04 7.35
C GLU A 101 -2.76 -7.49 8.41
N VAL A 102 -3.24 -6.72 9.39
CA VAL A 102 -2.45 -6.29 10.55
C VAL A 102 -1.86 -7.50 11.28
N GLN A 103 -2.69 -8.50 11.60
CA GLN A 103 -2.24 -9.71 12.27
C GLN A 103 -1.22 -10.48 11.42
N ARG A 104 -1.46 -10.60 10.11
CA ARG A 104 -0.54 -11.25 9.19
C ARG A 104 0.83 -10.57 9.21
N ILE A 105 0.88 -9.24 9.09
CA ILE A 105 2.14 -8.48 9.11
C ILE A 105 2.88 -8.68 10.43
N ILE A 106 2.21 -8.56 11.57
CA ILE A 106 2.83 -8.71 12.90
C ILE A 106 3.43 -10.11 13.08
N ASN A 107 2.74 -11.15 12.60
CA ASN A 107 3.14 -12.54 12.84
C ASN A 107 4.17 -13.04 11.82
N GLU A 108 4.15 -12.52 10.59
CA GLU A 108 4.97 -13.06 9.50
C GLU A 108 6.18 -12.19 9.15
N TYR A 109 6.14 -10.88 9.41
CA TYR A 109 7.22 -9.98 9.01
C TYR A 109 8.49 -10.23 9.81
N GLN A 110 9.59 -10.50 9.10
CA GLN A 110 10.93 -10.64 9.67
C GLN A 110 11.78 -9.45 9.23
N PRO A 111 12.14 -8.53 10.14
CA PRO A 111 12.98 -7.39 9.77
C PRO A 111 14.36 -7.86 9.29
N GLY A 112 14.94 -7.11 8.35
CA GLY A 112 16.31 -7.36 7.89
C GLY A 112 17.30 -7.29 9.06
N ARG A 113 18.26 -8.22 9.08
CA ARG A 113 19.29 -8.26 10.13
C ARG A 113 20.29 -7.11 9.94
N LEU A 114 20.55 -6.37 11.00
CA LEU A 114 21.67 -5.43 11.07
C LEU A 114 22.98 -6.21 11.25
N SER A 115 24.10 -5.63 10.79
CA SER A 115 25.41 -6.23 11.02
C SER A 115 25.75 -6.22 12.51
N GLY A 116 26.54 -7.21 12.96
CA GLY A 116 26.96 -7.29 14.36
C GLY A 116 27.74 -6.06 14.81
N GLU A 117 28.60 -5.51 13.94
CA GLU A 117 29.32 -4.26 14.18
C GLU A 117 28.37 -3.09 14.42
N LEU A 118 27.35 -2.92 13.57
CA LEU A 118 26.38 -1.84 13.71
C LEU A 118 25.57 -1.97 15.02
N LEU A 119 25.19 -3.19 15.40
CA LEU A 119 24.51 -3.44 16.68
C LEU A 119 25.37 -3.04 17.88
N VAL A 120 26.67 -3.33 17.84
CA VAL A 120 27.62 -2.93 18.88
C VAL A 120 27.72 -1.39 18.95
N THR A 121 27.84 -0.73 17.80
CA THR A 121 27.88 0.74 17.75
C THR A 121 26.60 1.36 18.31
N ILE A 122 25.42 0.85 17.92
CA ILE A 122 24.13 1.32 18.46
C ILE A 122 24.09 1.16 19.98
N ALA A 123 24.50 0.00 20.50
CA ALA A 123 24.51 -0.26 21.93
C ALA A 123 25.46 0.68 22.70
N GLN A 124 26.63 0.99 22.13
CA GLN A 124 27.57 1.96 22.73
C GLN A 124 27.00 3.37 22.79
N ILE A 125 26.36 3.83 21.70
CA ILE A 125 25.70 5.15 21.66
C ILE A 125 24.58 5.23 22.70
N LEU A 126 23.75 4.19 22.82
CA LEU A 126 22.68 4.15 23.81
C LEU A 126 23.21 4.20 25.24
N ALA A 127 24.26 3.43 25.55
CA ALA A 127 24.86 3.41 26.88
C ALA A 127 25.49 4.75 27.28
N GLU A 128 26.10 5.47 26.32
CA GLU A 128 26.65 6.80 26.57
C GLU A 128 25.52 7.83 26.81
N ALA A 129 24.49 7.82 25.96
CA ALA A 129 23.34 8.70 26.12
C ALA A 129 22.61 8.48 27.46
N GLU A 130 22.51 7.23 27.93
CA GLU A 130 21.90 6.92 29.22
C GLU A 130 22.71 7.50 30.39
N LYS A 131 24.05 7.44 30.34
CA LYS A 131 24.90 8.09 31.37
C LYS A 131 24.72 9.60 31.38
N ASP A 132 24.63 10.23 30.21
CA ASP A 132 24.43 11.68 30.11
C ASP A 132 23.08 12.11 30.69
N LEU A 133 22.01 11.33 30.43
CA LEU A 133 20.68 11.59 30.97
C LEU A 133 20.59 11.38 32.48
N VAL A 134 21.30 10.39 33.02
CA VAL A 134 21.32 10.11 34.47
C VAL A 134 22.27 11.06 35.21
N GLY A 135 23.38 11.45 34.58
CA GLY A 135 24.40 12.33 35.16
C GLY A 135 24.08 13.83 35.10
N SER A 136 23.14 14.26 34.24
CA SER A 136 22.66 15.65 34.18
C SER A 136 21.51 15.94 35.15
N GLY A 137 21.07 14.95 35.93
CA GLY A 137 20.01 15.06 36.94
C GLY A 137 20.48 15.18 38.39
N ALA A 138 21.78 15.39 38.64
CA ALA A 138 22.37 15.59 39.97
C ALA A 138 22.91 17.02 40.15
#